data_AF-A0A529Z4N9-F1
#
_entry.id   AF-A0A529Z4N9-F1
#
_cell.length_a   1.000
_cell.length_b   1.000
_cell.length_c   1.000
_cell.angle_alpha   90.00
_cell.angle_beta   90.00
_cell.angle_gamma   90.00
#
_symmetry.space_group_name_H-M   'P 1'
#
loop_
_entity.id
_entity.type
_entity.pdbx_description
1 polymer ?
#
loop_
_entity_poly.entity_id
_entity_poly.type
_entity_poly.pdbx_seq_one_letter_code
_entity_poly.pdbx_strand_id
1 'polypeptide(L)'
;EALYADLGHFGRKPIVLAWLAIVFPCLLLNYAGQGAYVLAKGGTVGHPFFEMNEGWALVPMVVLATAATVIASQAVISGAYSLTRQAVQLNMLPRLEILHTSEKQSGQVYMPRVNVVMLLVVGFGESSKLASAYGISVTGNMLVTTTLLFIVMTRIWRWNIWPAVALTVVFALIDIGFFASNIVKVFEGGWASLAVAFAIILGMWTWVRGSRYLFDKTRRNEIPLDFLAANLLKKKPQLVSGTAVFLTSDPLSAPTALMHSLKHYKVLHEKNVILSVVTAPQPVVPDSERVKLETVNELFMRVTLTFGYMEQPNIPRALAICRKQGWKFDIMTTSFFLSRRSLKASPNSGMPIWQDRLFIGLAKTAADATEYFQIPTGRVVEIGTQVAI
;
A
#
# COMPACT_ATOMS: atom_id res chain seq x y z
N GLU A 1 -19.21 -8.36 -2.82
CA GLU A 1 -17.74 -8.24 -3.00
C GLU A 1 -17.08 -7.35 -1.95
N ALA A 2 -17.54 -6.12 -1.73
CA ALA A 2 -17.04 -5.28 -0.63
C ALA A 2 -17.12 -5.97 0.76
N LEU A 3 -18.20 -6.72 1.01
CA LEU A 3 -18.35 -7.58 2.21
C LEU A 3 -17.21 -8.60 2.40
N TYR A 4 -16.58 -9.07 1.32
CA TYR A 4 -15.45 -9.99 1.39
C TYR A 4 -14.13 -9.28 1.66
N ALA A 5 -13.99 -8.00 1.33
CA ALA A 5 -12.84 -7.19 1.75
C ALA A 5 -12.79 -7.06 3.29
N ASP A 6 -13.95 -7.15 3.95
CA ASP A 6 -14.11 -7.13 5.41
C ASP A 6 -14.13 -8.52 6.08
N LEU A 7 -13.76 -9.59 5.37
CA LEU A 7 -13.58 -10.91 5.98
C LEU A 7 -12.59 -10.88 7.16
N GLY A 8 -11.58 -9.99 7.09
CA GLY A 8 -10.63 -9.77 8.18
C GLY A 8 -11.25 -9.15 9.43
N HIS A 9 -12.40 -8.48 9.32
CA HIS A 9 -13.08 -7.79 10.43
C HIS A 9 -14.17 -8.66 11.08
N PHE A 10 -15.01 -9.33 10.29
CA PHE A 10 -16.20 -10.03 10.79
C PHE A 10 -16.11 -11.57 10.75
N GLY A 11 -15.18 -12.12 9.96
CA GLY A 11 -15.07 -13.55 9.73
C GLY A 11 -16.19 -14.14 8.87
N ARG A 12 -16.05 -15.41 8.47
CA ARG A 12 -16.91 -16.06 7.47
C ARG A 12 -18.36 -16.26 7.94
N LYS A 13 -18.58 -16.76 9.16
CA LYS A 13 -19.92 -17.18 9.62
C LYS A 13 -20.93 -16.03 9.69
N PRO A 14 -20.61 -14.86 10.28
CA PRO A 14 -21.54 -13.73 10.35
C PRO A 14 -21.92 -13.20 8.96
N ILE A 15 -20.94 -13.12 8.05
CA ILE A 15 -21.15 -12.66 6.67
C ILE A 15 -22.15 -13.57 5.94
N VAL A 16 -21.96 -14.89 6.01
CA VAL A 16 -22.84 -15.85 5.34
C VAL A 16 -24.26 -15.80 5.91
N LEU A 17 -24.39 -15.72 7.24
CA LEU A 17 -25.69 -15.67 7.90
C LEU A 17 -26.44 -14.38 7.53
N ALA A 18 -25.79 -13.22 7.64
CA ALA A 18 -26.41 -11.94 7.27
C ALA A 18 -26.82 -11.90 5.79
N TRP A 19 -25.99 -12.45 4.90
CA TRP A 19 -26.31 -12.51 3.48
C TRP A 19 -27.53 -13.39 3.20
N LEU A 20 -27.54 -14.63 3.69
CA LEU A 20 -28.60 -15.60 3.37
C LEU A 20 -29.91 -15.34 4.13
N ALA A 21 -29.84 -14.89 5.38
CA ALA A 21 -31.03 -14.73 6.22
C ALA A 21 -31.72 -13.37 6.05
N ILE A 22 -30.98 -12.32 5.66
CA ILE A 22 -31.51 -10.95 5.61
C ILE A 22 -31.37 -10.37 4.20
N VAL A 23 -30.15 -10.22 3.70
CA VAL A 23 -29.90 -9.45 2.47
C VAL A 23 -30.55 -10.11 1.26
N PHE A 24 -30.32 -11.41 1.06
CA PHE A 24 -30.85 -12.16 -0.07
C PHE A 24 -32.39 -12.16 -0.15
N PRO A 25 -33.14 -12.53 0.91
CA PRO A 25 -34.60 -12.51 0.84
C PRO A 25 -35.14 -11.10 0.67
N CYS A 26 -34.56 -10.08 1.32
CA CYS A 26 -34.98 -8.70 1.13
C CYS A 26 -34.77 -8.21 -0.31
N LEU A 27 -33.63 -8.53 -0.93
CA LEU A 27 -33.37 -8.18 -2.34
C LEU A 27 -34.34 -8.90 -3.28
N LEU A 28 -34.60 -10.19 -3.04
CA LEU A 28 -35.52 -10.96 -3.86
C LEU A 28 -36.93 -10.35 -3.81
N LEU A 29 -37.44 -10.04 -2.61
CA LEU A 29 -38.74 -9.40 -2.44
C LEU A 29 -38.77 -8.00 -3.08
N ASN A 30 -37.69 -7.24 -2.96
CA ASN A 30 -37.61 -5.91 -3.56
C ASN A 30 -37.68 -5.97 -5.09
N TYR A 31 -36.89 -6.84 -5.74
CA TYR A 31 -36.93 -6.98 -7.20
C TYR A 31 -38.25 -7.59 -7.69
N ALA A 32 -38.81 -8.56 -6.97
CA ALA A 32 -40.12 -9.13 -7.30
C ALA A 32 -41.23 -8.06 -7.20
N GLY A 33 -41.20 -7.22 -6.17
CA GLY A 33 -42.13 -6.09 -6.01
C GLY A 33 -42.00 -5.07 -7.13
N GLN A 34 -40.77 -4.64 -7.46
CA GLN A 34 -40.52 -3.74 -8.57
C GLN A 34 -40.99 -4.35 -9.91
N GLY A 35 -40.74 -5.64 -10.14
CA GLY A 35 -41.22 -6.35 -11.33
C GLY A 35 -42.75 -6.37 -11.42
N ALA A 36 -43.43 -6.67 -10.32
CA ALA A 36 -44.90 -6.64 -10.26
C ALA A 36 -45.45 -5.22 -10.55
N TYR A 37 -44.80 -4.18 -10.02
CA TYR A 37 -45.19 -2.79 -10.26
C TYR A 37 -45.02 -2.38 -11.74
N VAL A 38 -43.89 -2.74 -12.35
CA VAL A 38 -43.62 -2.48 -13.77
C VAL A 38 -44.67 -3.13 -14.66
N LEU A 39 -45.03 -4.38 -14.37
CA LEU A 39 -46.09 -5.10 -15.09
C LEU A 39 -47.46 -4.42 -14.91
N ALA A 40 -47.79 -3.99 -13.69
CA ALA A 40 -49.05 -3.32 -13.39
C ALA A 40 -49.20 -1.95 -14.08
N LYS A 41 -48.09 -1.26 -14.39
CA LYS A 41 -48.06 0.05 -15.08
C LYS A 41 -47.82 -0.04 -16.59
N GLY A 42 -47.93 -1.23 -17.18
CA GLY A 42 -47.79 -1.41 -18.64
C GLY A 42 -46.35 -1.36 -19.16
N GLY A 43 -45.35 -1.59 -18.32
CA GLY A 43 -43.95 -1.83 -18.73
C GLY A 43 -43.04 -0.60 -18.79
N THR A 44 -43.58 0.62 -18.82
CA THR A 44 -42.78 1.86 -18.85
C THR A 44 -42.90 2.62 -17.54
N VAL A 45 -41.78 2.70 -16.82
CA VAL A 45 -41.68 3.31 -15.49
C VAL A 45 -40.32 3.97 -15.37
N GLY A 46 -40.24 5.16 -14.77
CA GLY A 46 -38.98 5.91 -14.67
C GLY A 46 -38.09 5.37 -13.54
N HIS A 47 -38.57 5.48 -12.32
CA HIS A 47 -37.88 5.03 -11.11
C HIS A 47 -38.79 4.10 -10.28
N PRO A 48 -38.92 2.81 -10.67
CA PRO A 48 -39.85 1.87 -10.04
C PRO A 48 -39.75 1.81 -8.52
N PHE A 49 -38.53 1.88 -7.97
CA PHE A 49 -38.30 1.85 -6.54
C PHE A 49 -38.99 3.01 -5.79
N PHE A 50 -38.94 4.22 -6.33
CA PHE A 50 -39.54 5.40 -5.69
C PHE A 50 -41.03 5.52 -6.04
N GLU A 51 -41.40 5.24 -7.29
CA GLU A 51 -42.78 5.34 -7.76
C GLU A 51 -43.73 4.34 -7.09
N MET A 52 -43.21 3.18 -6.66
CA MET A 52 -44.00 2.18 -5.92
C MET A 52 -44.32 2.62 -4.47
N ASN A 53 -43.66 3.67 -3.95
CA ASN A 53 -43.91 4.23 -2.63
C ASN A 53 -44.76 5.51 -2.76
N GLU A 54 -46.07 5.36 -2.98
CA GLU A 54 -46.98 6.51 -3.16
C GLU A 54 -47.34 7.19 -1.81
N GLY A 55 -47.58 8.51 -1.85
CA GLY A 55 -48.04 9.29 -0.69
C GLY A 55 -46.95 9.59 0.35
N TRP A 56 -47.26 9.35 1.63
CA TRP A 56 -46.41 9.73 2.76
C TRP A 56 -45.13 8.88 2.89
N ALA A 57 -45.12 7.67 2.33
CA ALA A 57 -44.00 6.72 2.44
C ALA A 57 -42.78 7.10 1.58
N LEU A 58 -42.97 7.95 0.56
CA LEU A 58 -41.90 8.38 -0.35
C LEU A 58 -40.78 9.10 0.40
N VAL A 59 -41.12 10.09 1.23
CA VAL A 59 -40.13 10.94 1.90
C VAL A 59 -39.26 10.13 2.89
N PRO A 60 -39.81 9.31 3.79
CA PRO A 60 -39.00 8.41 4.63
C PRO A 60 -38.13 7.46 3.81
N MET A 61 -38.64 6.92 2.70
CA MET A 61 -37.88 5.99 1.86
C MET A 61 -36.70 6.69 1.17
N VAL A 62 -36.89 7.92 0.68
CA VAL A 62 -35.79 8.73 0.10
C VAL A 62 -34.72 9.01 1.14
N VAL A 63 -35.10 9.37 2.37
CA VAL A 63 -34.14 9.59 3.47
C VAL A 63 -33.36 8.31 3.79
N LEU A 64 -34.07 7.18 3.89
CA LEU A 64 -33.46 5.88 4.16
C LEU A 64 -32.50 5.45 3.03
N ALA A 65 -32.93 5.58 1.77
CA ALA A 65 -32.10 5.27 0.60
C ALA A 65 -30.85 6.16 0.52
N THR A 66 -30.99 7.44 0.87
CA THR A 66 -29.86 8.37 0.94
C THR A 66 -28.87 7.96 2.03
N ALA A 67 -29.35 7.64 3.24
CA ALA A 67 -28.51 7.14 4.32
C ALA A 67 -27.79 5.84 3.94
N ALA A 68 -28.50 4.89 3.31
CA ALA A 68 -27.91 3.65 2.81
C ALA A 68 -26.83 3.90 1.76
N THR A 69 -27.04 4.86 0.85
CA THR A 69 -26.06 5.25 -0.19
C THR A 69 -24.79 5.83 0.44
N VAL A 70 -24.92 6.67 1.47
CA VAL A 70 -23.77 7.20 2.21
C VAL A 70 -22.99 6.08 2.89
N ILE A 71 -23.67 5.16 3.58
CA ILE A 71 -23.04 4.01 4.24
C ILE A 71 -22.30 3.12 3.23
N ALA A 72 -22.95 2.81 2.09
CA ALA A 72 -22.36 2.01 1.03
C ALA A 72 -21.10 2.68 0.45
N SER A 73 -21.14 4.00 0.23
CA SER A 73 -19.99 4.77 -0.23
C SER A 73 -18.81 4.69 0.74
N GLN A 74 -19.07 4.83 2.05
CA GLN A 74 -18.02 4.73 3.08
C GLN A 74 -17.37 3.34 3.13
N ALA A 75 -18.17 2.29 2.96
CA ALA A 75 -17.67 0.92 2.91
C ALA A 75 -16.74 0.70 1.70
N VAL A 76 -17.12 1.22 0.52
CA VAL A 76 -16.28 1.11 -0.70
C VAL A 76 -14.98 1.91 -0.57
N ILE A 77 -15.04 3.12 -0.01
CA ILE A 77 -13.84 3.95 0.24
C ILE A 77 -12.88 3.23 1.20
N SER A 78 -13.40 2.68 2.30
CA SER A 78 -12.61 1.92 3.27
C SER A 78 -12.01 0.64 2.66
N GLY A 79 -12.76 -0.03 1.79
CA GLY A 79 -12.27 -1.18 1.01
C GLY A 79 -11.13 -0.79 0.07
N ALA A 80 -11.21 0.37 -0.59
CA ALA A 80 -10.15 0.87 -1.45
C ALA A 80 -8.86 1.19 -0.68
N TYR A 81 -8.95 1.76 0.52
CA TYR A 81 -7.78 1.95 1.40
C TYR A 81 -7.14 0.61 1.77
N SER A 82 -7.95 -0.39 2.13
CA SER A 82 -7.48 -1.71 2.52
C SER A 82 -6.76 -2.43 1.37
N LEU A 83 -7.34 -2.43 0.17
CA LEU A 83 -6.71 -3.01 -1.04
C LEU A 83 -5.43 -2.27 -1.42
N THR A 84 -5.43 -0.94 -1.35
CA THR A 84 -4.23 -0.13 -1.63
C THR A 84 -3.12 -0.44 -0.64
N ARG A 85 -3.44 -0.56 0.65
CA ARG A 85 -2.49 -0.96 1.69
C ARG A 85 -1.91 -2.35 1.42
N GLN A 86 -2.74 -3.33 1.05
CA GLN A 86 -2.28 -4.67 0.68
C GLN A 86 -1.33 -4.63 -0.52
N ALA A 87 -1.63 -3.83 -1.54
CA ALA A 87 -0.75 -3.64 -2.69
C ALA A 87 0.61 -3.01 -2.30
N VAL A 88 0.63 -2.06 -1.36
CA VAL A 88 1.89 -1.51 -0.79
C VAL A 88 2.66 -2.58 -0.03
N GLN A 89 2.00 -3.41 0.78
CA GLN A 89 2.63 -4.51 1.54
C GLN A 89 3.23 -5.59 0.62
N LEU A 90 2.61 -5.82 -0.54
CA LEU A 90 3.12 -6.72 -1.59
C LEU A 90 4.21 -6.07 -2.48
N ASN A 91 4.70 -4.87 -2.13
CA ASN A 91 5.64 -4.08 -2.92
C ASN A 91 5.17 -3.78 -4.36
N MET A 92 3.85 -3.78 -4.61
CA MET A 92 3.28 -3.45 -5.92
C MET A 92 3.09 -1.95 -6.13
N LEU A 93 3.06 -1.17 -5.05
CA LEU A 93 2.95 0.29 -5.07
C LEU A 93 4.03 0.93 -4.18
N PRO A 94 4.41 2.21 -4.45
CA PRO A 94 5.25 2.97 -3.56
C PRO A 94 4.63 3.09 -2.17
N ARG A 95 5.48 3.36 -1.17
CA ARG A 95 5.00 3.68 0.18
C ARG A 95 4.16 4.94 0.12
N LEU A 96 2.86 4.78 0.32
CA LEU A 96 1.91 5.87 0.47
C LEU A 96 1.78 6.22 1.96
N GLU A 97 1.38 7.45 2.24
CA GLU A 97 1.04 7.87 3.59
C GLU A 97 -0.19 7.10 4.07
N ILE A 98 -0.04 6.43 5.21
CA ILE A 98 -1.03 5.57 5.84
C ILE A 98 -1.27 6.14 7.23
N LEU A 99 -2.43 6.75 7.44
CA LEU A 99 -2.84 7.29 8.73
C LEU A 99 -3.76 6.26 9.39
N HIS A 100 -3.34 5.72 10.52
CA HIS A 100 -4.17 4.79 11.29
C HIS A 100 -5.20 5.58 12.10
N THR A 101 -6.48 5.26 11.94
CA THR A 101 -7.57 6.00 12.61
C THR A 101 -8.02 5.35 13.92
N SER A 102 -7.53 4.14 14.23
CA SER A 102 -7.89 3.41 15.45
C SER A 102 -6.68 2.72 16.07
N GLU A 103 -6.53 2.87 17.39
CA GLU A 103 -5.54 2.15 18.20
C GLU A 103 -5.87 0.67 18.37
N LYS A 104 -7.16 0.31 18.27
CA LYS A 104 -7.65 -1.05 18.51
C LYS A 104 -7.70 -1.90 17.23
N GLN A 105 -7.85 -1.26 16.07
CA GLN A 105 -7.99 -1.94 14.79
C GLN A 105 -6.99 -1.40 13.78
N SER A 106 -5.89 -2.12 13.59
CA SER A 106 -4.89 -1.82 12.55
C SER A 106 -5.49 -1.73 11.14
N GLY A 107 -6.61 -2.41 10.88
CA GLY A 107 -7.32 -2.38 9.58
C GLY A 107 -7.97 -1.03 9.25
N GLN A 108 -8.23 -0.18 10.25
CA GLN A 108 -8.82 1.14 10.01
C GLN A 108 -7.73 2.14 9.61
N VAL A 109 -7.63 2.33 8.30
CA VAL A 109 -6.60 3.14 7.66
C VAL A 109 -7.26 4.22 6.82
N TYR A 110 -6.73 5.43 6.92
CA TYR A 110 -7.02 6.56 6.06
C TYR A 110 -5.83 6.81 5.12
N MET A 111 -6.11 6.93 3.82
CA MET A 111 -5.09 7.19 2.79
C MET A 111 -5.49 8.42 1.96
N PRO A 112 -4.96 9.64 2.28
CA PRO A 112 -5.37 10.89 1.63
C PRO A 112 -5.31 10.85 0.10
N ARG A 113 -4.28 10.20 -0.46
CA ARG A 113 -4.08 10.13 -1.92
C ARG A 113 -5.14 9.30 -2.64
N VAL A 114 -5.70 8.29 -1.97
CA VAL A 114 -6.78 7.48 -2.56
C VAL A 114 -8.03 8.35 -2.73
N ASN A 115 -8.30 9.27 -1.80
CA ASN A 115 -9.44 10.20 -1.93
C ASN A 115 -9.32 11.13 -3.14
N VAL A 116 -8.11 11.57 -3.48
CA VAL A 116 -7.91 12.40 -4.68
C VAL A 116 -8.32 11.64 -5.94
N VAL A 117 -8.05 10.33 -6.01
CA VAL A 117 -8.53 9.49 -7.11
C VAL A 117 -10.06 9.33 -7.06
N MET A 118 -10.66 9.24 -5.87
CA MET A 118 -12.11 9.14 -5.72
C MET A 118 -12.84 10.42 -6.17
N LEU A 119 -12.18 11.59 -6.15
CA LEU A 119 -12.76 12.84 -6.69
C LEU A 119 -13.06 12.78 -8.19
N LEU A 120 -12.50 11.81 -8.93
CA LEU A 120 -12.86 11.58 -10.34
C LEU A 120 -14.36 11.34 -10.53
N VAL A 121 -15.08 10.87 -9.51
CA VAL A 121 -16.54 10.72 -9.51
C VAL A 121 -17.26 12.03 -9.84
N VAL A 122 -16.74 13.18 -9.39
CA VAL A 122 -17.33 14.51 -9.68
C VAL A 122 -17.32 14.81 -11.18
N GLY A 123 -16.33 14.30 -11.92
CA GLY A 123 -16.22 14.48 -13.37
C GLY A 123 -17.27 13.75 -14.19
N PHE A 124 -17.96 12.74 -13.63
CA PHE A 124 -19.01 12.01 -14.35
C PHE A 124 -20.34 12.78 -14.40
N GLY A 125 -20.62 13.61 -13.39
CA GLY A 125 -21.84 14.43 -13.29
C GLY A 125 -23.13 13.63 -13.07
N GLU A 126 -23.52 12.82 -14.07
CA GLU A 126 -24.75 12.02 -14.07
C GLU A 126 -24.52 10.59 -13.58
N SER A 127 -25.46 10.08 -12.78
CA SER A 127 -25.44 8.72 -12.23
C SER A 127 -25.44 7.61 -13.29
N SER A 128 -26.06 7.85 -14.45
CA SER A 128 -26.11 6.92 -15.58
C SER A 128 -24.72 6.65 -16.17
N LYS A 129 -23.92 7.70 -16.35
CA LYS A 129 -22.53 7.63 -16.87
C LYS A 129 -21.63 6.87 -15.90
N LEU A 130 -21.81 7.09 -14.60
CA LEU A 130 -21.09 6.36 -13.55
C LEU A 130 -21.50 4.88 -13.50
N ALA A 131 -22.79 4.58 -13.67
CA ALA A 131 -23.29 3.21 -13.67
C ALA A 131 -22.68 2.37 -14.81
N SER A 132 -22.51 2.95 -16.01
CA SER A 132 -21.85 2.29 -17.13
C SER A 132 -20.37 1.97 -16.84
N ALA A 133 -19.63 2.89 -16.23
CA ALA A 133 -18.24 2.66 -15.85
C ALA A 133 -18.08 1.60 -14.76
N TYR A 134 -18.97 1.59 -13.77
CA TYR A 134 -19.00 0.58 -12.70
C TYR A 134 -19.32 -0.82 -13.23
N GLY A 135 -20.28 -0.95 -14.16
CA GLY A 135 -20.71 -2.24 -14.71
C GLY A 135 -19.59 -3.04 -15.36
N ILE A 136 -18.69 -2.38 -16.12
CA ILE A 136 -17.53 -3.02 -16.75
C ILE A 136 -16.54 -3.53 -15.70
N SER A 137 -16.25 -2.73 -14.67
CA SER A 137 -15.32 -3.13 -13.61
C SER A 137 -15.82 -4.33 -12.82
N VAL A 138 -17.11 -4.36 -12.47
CA VAL A 138 -17.70 -5.47 -11.70
C VAL A 138 -17.77 -6.73 -12.53
N THR A 139 -18.27 -6.67 -13.76
CA THR A 139 -18.36 -7.84 -14.63
C THR A 139 -16.98 -8.38 -15.00
N GLY A 140 -15.98 -7.50 -15.18
CA GLY A 140 -14.58 -7.91 -15.32
C GLY A 140 -14.05 -8.62 -14.08
N ASN A 141 -14.37 -8.12 -12.88
CA ASN A 141 -14.01 -8.80 -11.63
C ASN A 141 -14.69 -10.17 -11.49
N MET A 142 -15.96 -10.31 -11.88
CA MET A 142 -16.67 -11.60 -11.89
C MET A 142 -15.94 -12.64 -12.75
N LEU A 143 -15.51 -12.28 -13.97
CA LEU A 143 -14.71 -13.17 -14.82
C LEU A 143 -13.38 -13.60 -14.17
N VAL A 144 -12.67 -12.65 -13.55
CA VAL A 144 -11.42 -12.93 -12.83
C VAL A 144 -11.68 -13.87 -11.66
N THR A 145 -12.73 -13.63 -10.87
CA THR A 145 -13.05 -14.47 -9.71
C THR A 145 -13.53 -15.86 -10.10
N THR A 146 -14.28 -16.02 -11.20
CA THR A 146 -14.65 -17.32 -11.76
C THR A 146 -13.41 -18.10 -12.22
N THR A 147 -12.42 -17.41 -12.81
CA THR A 147 -11.13 -18.01 -13.17
C THR A 147 -10.32 -18.41 -11.93
N LEU A 148 -10.26 -17.54 -10.91
CA LEU A 148 -9.59 -17.85 -9.65
C LEU A 148 -10.26 -19.01 -8.91
N LEU A 149 -11.59 -19.09 -8.94
CA LEU A 149 -12.34 -20.18 -8.33
C LEU A 149 -11.95 -21.52 -8.95
N PHE A 150 -11.79 -21.59 -10.28
CA PHE A 150 -11.29 -22.79 -10.94
C PHE A 150 -9.89 -23.21 -10.43
N ILE A 151 -8.98 -22.25 -10.29
CA ILE A 151 -7.64 -22.50 -9.75
C ILE A 151 -7.72 -22.98 -8.29
N VAL A 152 -8.57 -22.38 -7.47
CA VAL A 152 -8.77 -22.76 -6.06
C VAL A 152 -9.34 -24.18 -5.96
N MET A 153 -10.38 -24.50 -6.73
CA MET A 153 -11.01 -25.83 -6.75
C MET A 153 -9.99 -26.92 -7.13
N THR A 154 -9.16 -26.67 -8.15
CA THR A 154 -8.21 -27.66 -8.66
C THR A 154 -6.91 -27.75 -7.85
N ARG A 155 -6.33 -26.62 -7.42
CA ARG A 155 -5.01 -26.57 -6.75
C ARG A 155 -5.08 -26.63 -5.23
N ILE A 156 -6.09 -26.01 -4.63
CA ILE A 156 -6.21 -25.90 -3.17
C ILE A 156 -7.15 -26.99 -2.64
N TRP A 157 -8.36 -27.06 -3.18
CA TRP A 157 -9.36 -28.04 -2.75
C TRP A 157 -9.17 -29.42 -3.38
N ARG A 158 -8.30 -29.52 -4.40
CA ARG A 158 -7.94 -30.77 -5.10
C ARG A 158 -9.16 -31.54 -5.62
N TRP A 159 -10.17 -30.83 -6.11
CA TRP A 159 -11.32 -31.44 -6.76
C TRP A 159 -10.91 -32.15 -8.06
N ASN A 160 -11.69 -33.16 -8.44
CA ASN A 160 -11.55 -33.76 -9.77
C ASN A 160 -11.81 -32.69 -10.85
N ILE A 161 -11.08 -32.75 -11.96
CA ILE A 161 -11.12 -31.72 -13.02
C ILE A 161 -12.52 -31.58 -13.61
N TRP A 162 -13.23 -32.70 -13.82
CA TRP A 162 -14.56 -32.71 -14.44
C TRP A 162 -15.61 -31.86 -13.70
N PRO A 163 -15.88 -32.06 -12.40
CA PRO A 163 -16.82 -31.21 -11.67
C PRO A 163 -16.34 -29.75 -11.55
N ALA A 164 -15.04 -29.52 -11.44
CA ALA A 164 -14.48 -28.16 -11.43
C ALA A 164 -14.75 -27.43 -12.76
N VAL A 165 -14.50 -28.08 -13.90
CA VAL A 165 -14.78 -27.54 -15.23
C VAL A 165 -16.28 -27.32 -15.43
N ALA A 166 -17.12 -28.30 -15.09
CA ALA A 166 -18.57 -28.17 -15.25
C ALA A 166 -19.12 -26.96 -14.49
N LEU A 167 -18.73 -26.78 -13.22
CA LEU A 167 -19.16 -25.65 -12.41
C LEU A 167 -18.62 -24.32 -12.96
N THR A 168 -17.34 -24.27 -13.34
CA THR A 168 -16.73 -23.07 -13.92
C THR A 168 -17.38 -22.68 -15.24
N VAL A 169 -17.77 -23.63 -16.10
CA VAL A 169 -18.46 -23.34 -17.36
C VAL A 169 -19.83 -22.69 -17.12
N VAL A 170 -20.59 -23.19 -16.14
CA VAL A 170 -21.89 -22.59 -15.77
C VAL A 170 -21.73 -21.13 -15.33
N PHE A 171 -20.80 -20.86 -14.43
CA PHE A 171 -20.55 -19.48 -13.97
C PHE A 171 -19.96 -18.61 -15.08
N ALA A 172 -19.00 -19.12 -15.85
CA ALA A 172 -18.38 -18.38 -16.93
C ALA A 172 -19.39 -18.01 -18.02
N LEU A 173 -20.37 -18.86 -18.32
CA LEU A 173 -21.42 -18.55 -19.30
C LEU A 173 -22.26 -17.34 -18.85
N ILE A 174 -22.63 -17.29 -17.58
CA ILE A 174 -23.36 -16.16 -16.98
C ILE A 174 -22.49 -14.90 -17.01
N ASP A 175 -21.26 -15.00 -16.51
CA ASP A 175 -20.34 -13.86 -16.38
C ASP A 175 -19.94 -13.30 -17.75
N ILE A 176 -19.67 -14.15 -18.74
CA ILE A 176 -19.36 -13.75 -20.12
C ILE A 176 -20.59 -13.07 -20.73
N GLY A 177 -21.81 -13.57 -20.49
CA GLY A 177 -23.03 -12.92 -20.95
C GLY A 177 -23.18 -11.50 -20.38
N PHE A 178 -22.98 -11.34 -19.07
CA PHE A 178 -23.00 -10.02 -18.43
C PHE A 178 -21.88 -9.11 -18.93
N PHE A 179 -20.67 -9.62 -19.09
CA PHE A 179 -19.53 -8.86 -19.58
C PHE A 179 -19.74 -8.41 -21.04
N ALA A 180 -20.20 -9.31 -21.91
CA ALA A 180 -20.51 -9.00 -23.30
C ALA A 180 -21.62 -7.94 -23.43
N SER A 181 -22.62 -7.97 -22.53
CA SER A 181 -23.65 -6.92 -22.48
C SER A 181 -23.09 -5.56 -22.01
N ASN A 182 -22.15 -5.56 -21.06
CA ASN A 182 -21.58 -4.33 -20.52
C ASN A 182 -20.44 -3.74 -21.34
N ILE A 183 -19.71 -4.53 -22.14
CA ILE A 183 -18.58 -4.02 -22.93
C ILE A 183 -19.03 -3.04 -24.03
N VAL A 184 -20.26 -3.17 -24.52
CA VAL A 184 -20.84 -2.21 -25.49
C VAL A 184 -20.91 -0.79 -24.89
N LYS A 185 -21.12 -0.68 -23.57
CA LYS A 185 -21.17 0.59 -22.84
C LYS A 185 -19.81 1.28 -22.70
N VAL A 186 -18.72 0.66 -23.16
CA VAL A 186 -17.39 1.33 -23.22
C VAL A 186 -17.49 2.61 -24.05
N PHE A 187 -18.21 2.58 -25.17
CA PHE A 187 -18.44 3.74 -26.03
C PHE A 187 -19.36 4.80 -25.40
N GLU A 188 -20.16 4.42 -24.40
CA GLU A 188 -21.12 5.29 -23.70
C GLU A 188 -20.55 5.90 -22.40
N GLY A 189 -19.23 5.79 -22.18
CA GLY A 189 -18.55 6.35 -21.00
C GLY A 189 -17.83 5.30 -20.13
N GLY A 190 -17.99 4.02 -20.45
CA GLY A 190 -17.30 2.93 -19.77
C GLY A 190 -15.77 2.91 -19.96
N TRP A 191 -15.24 3.63 -20.95
CA TRP A 191 -13.79 3.78 -21.17
C TRP A 191 -13.06 4.40 -19.97
N ALA A 192 -13.74 5.20 -19.15
CA ALA A 192 -13.12 5.89 -18.02
C ALA A 192 -12.62 4.92 -16.95
N SER A 193 -13.38 3.88 -16.60
CA SER A 193 -12.94 2.86 -15.64
C SER A 193 -11.76 2.05 -16.17
N LEU A 194 -11.77 1.72 -17.47
CA LEU A 194 -10.65 1.07 -18.15
C LEU A 194 -9.39 1.94 -18.17
N ALA A 195 -9.53 3.25 -18.40
CA ALA A 195 -8.41 4.19 -18.37
C ALA A 195 -7.79 4.29 -16.96
N VAL A 196 -8.63 4.35 -15.91
CA VAL A 196 -8.16 4.34 -14.51
C VAL A 196 -7.45 3.03 -14.19
N ALA A 197 -8.03 1.89 -14.57
CA ALA A 197 -7.42 0.58 -14.38
C ALA A 197 -6.07 0.48 -15.09
N PHE A 198 -5.99 0.93 -16.34
CA PHE A 198 -4.75 0.97 -17.11
C PHE A 198 -3.68 1.85 -16.45
N ALA A 199 -4.05 3.04 -15.97
CA ALA A 199 -3.12 3.94 -15.28
C ALA A 199 -2.57 3.31 -13.98
N ILE A 200 -3.42 2.66 -13.18
CA ILE A 200 -3.01 1.96 -11.96
C ILE A 200 -2.07 0.80 -12.30
N ILE A 201 -2.42 -0.04 -13.28
CA ILE A 201 -1.59 -1.17 -13.71
C ILE A 201 -0.25 -0.69 -14.25
N LEU A 202 -0.23 0.37 -15.06
CA LEU A 202 1.00 0.96 -15.60
C LEU A 202 1.91 1.47 -14.47
N GLY A 203 1.33 2.12 -13.46
CA GLY A 203 2.02 2.56 -12.25
C GLY A 203 2.60 1.39 -11.46
N MET A 204 1.80 0.35 -11.19
CA MET A 204 2.23 -0.85 -10.48
C MET A 204 3.34 -1.61 -11.23
N TRP A 205 3.16 -1.82 -12.53
CA TRP A 205 4.15 -2.48 -13.38
C TRP A 205 5.49 -1.74 -13.38
N THR A 206 5.43 -0.42 -13.52
CA THR A 206 6.61 0.45 -13.48
C THR A 206 7.29 0.43 -12.11
N TRP A 207 6.50 0.46 -11.03
CA TRP A 207 7.03 0.39 -9.66
C TRP A 207 7.72 -0.95 -9.39
N VAL A 208 7.07 -2.06 -9.69
CA VAL A 208 7.63 -3.41 -9.48
C VAL A 208 8.91 -3.59 -10.28
N ARG A 209 8.90 -3.21 -11.57
CA ARG A 209 10.07 -3.35 -12.44
C ARG A 209 11.22 -2.43 -12.00
N GLY A 210 10.93 -1.17 -11.70
CA GLY A 210 11.94 -0.20 -11.27
C GLY A 210 12.52 -0.51 -9.90
N SER A 211 11.68 -0.96 -8.95
CA SER A 211 12.14 -1.38 -7.63
C SER A 211 13.04 -2.61 -7.72
N ARG A 212 12.68 -3.60 -8.54
CA ARG A 212 13.51 -4.78 -8.77
C ARG A 212 14.84 -4.42 -9.43
N TYR A 213 14.81 -3.59 -10.46
CA TYR A 213 16.03 -3.15 -11.14
C TYR A 213 16.95 -2.35 -10.21
N LEU A 214 16.39 -1.41 -9.44
CA LEU A 214 17.14 -0.64 -8.44
C LEU A 214 17.74 -1.56 -7.37
N PHE A 215 16.98 -2.53 -6.89
CA PHE A 215 17.45 -3.52 -5.93
C PHE A 215 18.63 -4.32 -6.48
N ASP A 216 18.51 -4.90 -7.67
CA ASP A 216 19.56 -5.70 -8.30
C ASP A 216 20.85 -4.88 -8.56
N LYS A 217 20.70 -3.61 -8.97
CA LYS A 217 21.83 -2.70 -9.22
C LYS A 217 22.53 -2.27 -7.94
N THR A 218 21.78 -2.09 -6.86
CA THR A 218 22.33 -1.69 -5.55
C THR A 218 23.04 -2.87 -4.88
N ARG A 219 22.43 -4.07 -4.90
CA ARG A 219 22.97 -5.27 -4.23
C ARG A 219 24.29 -5.75 -4.82
N ARG A 220 24.55 -5.50 -6.10
CA ARG A 220 25.86 -5.78 -6.74
C ARG A 220 27.02 -5.01 -6.11
N ASN A 221 26.74 -3.90 -5.43
CA ASN A 221 27.75 -3.03 -4.83
C ASN A 221 27.72 -3.03 -3.29
N GLU A 222 26.86 -3.82 -2.66
CA GLU A 222 26.74 -3.89 -1.20
C GLU A 222 27.82 -4.82 -0.63
N ILE A 223 28.63 -4.28 0.29
CA ILE A 223 29.66 -5.03 1.01
C ILE A 223 29.08 -5.39 2.39
N PRO A 224 29.18 -6.65 2.86
CA PRO A 224 28.74 -7.01 4.21
C PRO A 224 29.47 -6.16 5.26
N LEU A 225 28.71 -5.61 6.21
CA LEU A 225 29.24 -4.73 7.24
C LEU A 225 30.35 -5.42 8.04
N ASP A 226 30.17 -6.69 8.38
CA ASP A 226 31.14 -7.46 9.19
C ASP A 226 32.46 -7.67 8.46
N PHE A 227 32.38 -7.92 7.15
CA PHE A 227 33.56 -8.03 6.31
C PHE A 227 34.31 -6.70 6.24
N LEU A 228 33.59 -5.60 6.04
CA LEU A 228 34.19 -4.26 6.04
C LEU A 228 34.80 -3.92 7.40
N ALA A 229 34.07 -4.16 8.48
CA ALA A 229 34.48 -3.87 9.84
C ALA A 229 35.75 -4.66 10.24
N ALA A 230 35.85 -5.93 9.85
CA ALA A 230 37.04 -6.75 10.05
C ALA A 230 38.25 -6.22 9.26
N ASN A 231 38.05 -5.77 8.01
CA ASN A 231 39.13 -5.23 7.18
C ASN A 231 39.63 -3.87 7.69
N LEU A 232 38.73 -3.00 8.16
CA LEU A 232 39.08 -1.69 8.71
C LEU A 232 39.82 -1.81 10.05
N LEU A 233 39.62 -2.88 10.82
CA LEU A 233 40.46 -3.17 11.99
C LEU A 233 41.89 -3.52 11.62
N LYS A 234 42.09 -4.29 10.55
CA LYS A 234 43.43 -4.68 10.06
C LYS A 234 44.18 -3.50 9.46
N LYS A 235 43.48 -2.65 8.69
CA LYS A 235 44.04 -1.45 8.07
C LYS A 235 43.20 -0.24 8.46
N LYS A 236 43.50 0.30 9.65
CA LYS A 236 42.78 1.45 10.21
C LYS A 236 43.01 2.69 9.33
N PRO A 237 41.95 3.30 8.76
CA PRO A 237 42.05 4.61 8.14
C PRO A 237 42.29 5.69 9.21
N GLN A 238 42.47 6.93 8.78
CA GLN A 238 42.61 8.04 9.72
C GLN A 238 41.33 8.19 10.56
N LEU A 239 41.49 8.14 11.89
CA LEU A 239 40.39 8.29 12.83
C LEU A 239 40.21 9.77 13.19
N VAL A 240 38.95 10.21 13.24
CA VAL A 240 38.56 11.52 13.79
C VAL A 240 37.71 11.33 15.03
N SER A 241 37.87 12.26 15.97
CA SER A 241 37.13 12.25 17.22
C SER A 241 35.63 12.46 16.97
N GLY A 242 34.81 11.78 17.77
CA GLY A 242 33.35 11.90 17.72
C GLY A 242 32.64 10.61 17.30
N THR A 243 31.33 10.72 17.18
CA THR A 243 30.43 9.61 16.85
C THR A 243 29.69 9.90 15.55
N ALA A 244 29.71 8.96 14.61
CA ALA A 244 28.92 9.04 13.37
C ALA A 244 27.80 8.01 13.41
N VAL A 245 26.57 8.46 13.14
CA VAL A 245 25.39 7.59 13.02
C VAL A 245 25.00 7.52 11.55
N PHE A 246 25.12 6.35 10.95
CA PHE A 246 24.74 6.06 9.58
C PHE A 246 23.39 5.38 9.55
N LEU A 247 22.38 6.03 8.97
CA LEU A 247 21.06 5.41 8.81
C LEU A 247 21.04 4.48 7.59
N THR A 248 20.47 3.30 7.79
CA THR A 248 20.30 2.29 6.74
C THR A 248 19.00 1.51 6.93
N SER A 249 18.41 1.04 5.83
CA SER A 249 17.30 0.09 5.85
C SER A 249 17.76 -1.36 6.00
N ASP A 250 19.03 -1.65 5.66
CA ASP A 250 19.65 -2.96 5.81
C ASP A 250 20.84 -2.87 6.78
N PRO A 251 20.73 -3.41 8.00
CA PRO A 251 21.80 -3.35 9.01
C PRO A 251 22.94 -4.32 8.75
N LEU A 252 22.77 -5.32 7.86
CA LEU A 252 23.81 -6.31 7.55
C LEU A 252 24.79 -5.83 6.49
N SER A 253 24.36 -4.88 5.65
CA SER A 253 25.17 -4.28 4.59
C SER A 253 25.80 -2.95 5.04
N ALA A 254 27.02 -2.67 4.56
CA ALA A 254 27.69 -1.41 4.82
C ALA A 254 26.91 -0.24 4.17
N PRO A 255 26.50 0.79 4.95
CA PRO A 255 25.73 1.90 4.39
C PRO A 255 26.49 2.64 3.30
N THR A 256 25.78 3.10 2.26
CA THR A 256 26.39 3.82 1.13
C THR A 256 27.11 5.09 1.58
N ALA A 257 26.56 5.83 2.54
CA ALA A 257 27.22 7.02 3.10
C ALA A 257 28.58 6.69 3.74
N LEU A 258 28.69 5.57 4.48
CA LEU A 258 29.96 5.13 5.05
C LEU A 258 30.97 4.80 3.96
N MET A 259 30.54 4.06 2.93
CA MET A 259 31.40 3.70 1.79
C MET A 259 31.91 4.93 1.04
N HIS A 260 31.06 5.92 0.82
CA HIS A 260 31.46 7.17 0.18
C HIS A 260 32.42 7.99 1.05
N SER A 261 32.18 8.07 2.35
CA SER A 261 33.09 8.74 3.28
C SER A 261 34.49 8.11 3.25
N LEU A 262 34.57 6.77 3.26
CA LEU A 262 35.85 6.07 3.16
C LEU A 262 36.53 6.25 1.80
N LYS A 263 35.76 6.27 0.71
CA LYS A 263 36.29 6.45 -0.65
C LYS A 263 36.86 7.85 -0.88
N HIS A 264 36.15 8.88 -0.44
CA HIS A 264 36.48 10.27 -0.77
C HIS A 264 37.26 10.98 0.34
N TYR A 265 36.82 10.84 1.58
CA TYR A 265 37.45 11.51 2.72
C TYR A 265 38.56 10.67 3.36
N LYS A 266 38.55 9.35 3.15
CA LYS A 266 39.54 8.40 3.71
C LYS A 266 39.64 8.45 5.24
N VAL A 267 38.56 8.90 5.88
CA VAL A 267 38.47 9.12 7.33
C VAL A 267 37.30 8.30 7.89
N LEU A 268 37.47 7.83 9.13
CA LEU A 268 36.45 7.12 9.90
C LEU A 268 36.33 7.76 11.30
N HIS A 269 35.14 7.75 11.90
CA HIS A 269 34.99 8.26 13.27
C HIS A 269 35.45 7.21 14.28
N GLU A 270 35.81 7.62 15.49
CA GLU A 270 36.15 6.69 16.58
C GLU A 270 35.00 5.73 16.92
N LYS A 271 33.75 6.20 16.84
CA LYS A 271 32.55 5.39 17.05
C LYS A 271 31.61 5.53 15.86
N ASN A 272 31.31 4.41 15.19
CA ASN A 272 30.42 4.38 14.03
C ASN A 272 29.20 3.52 14.36
N VAL A 273 28.03 4.12 14.29
CA VAL A 273 26.77 3.48 14.60
C VAL A 273 25.99 3.26 13.32
N ILE A 274 25.61 2.01 13.06
CA ILE A 274 24.74 1.63 11.97
C ILE A 274 23.33 1.55 12.53
N LEU A 275 22.52 2.56 12.22
CA LEU A 275 21.18 2.73 12.76
C LEU A 275 20.13 2.25 11.76
N SER A 276 19.29 1.30 12.17
CA SER A 276 18.12 0.87 11.43
C SER A 276 16.84 1.17 12.21
N VAL A 277 15.79 1.59 11.49
CA VAL A 277 14.48 1.86 12.07
C VAL A 277 13.48 0.85 11.53
N VAL A 278 12.82 0.15 12.44
CA VAL A 278 11.84 -0.90 12.14
C VAL A 278 10.49 -0.52 12.72
N THR A 279 9.42 -0.70 11.94
CA THR A 279 8.05 -0.52 12.41
C THR A 279 7.49 -1.86 12.87
N ALA A 280 7.06 -1.94 14.14
CA ALA A 280 6.41 -3.10 14.72
C ALA A 280 4.92 -3.18 14.31
N PRO A 281 4.33 -4.39 14.30
CA PRO A 281 2.91 -4.58 14.03
C PRO A 281 2.00 -4.14 15.21
N GLN A 282 2.57 -3.72 16.34
CA GLN A 282 1.85 -3.22 17.50
C GLN A 282 1.69 -1.68 17.42
N PRO A 283 0.61 -1.09 17.97
CA PRO A 283 0.36 0.35 17.85
C PRO A 283 1.43 1.21 18.52
N VAL A 284 1.91 0.77 19.68
CA VAL A 284 2.95 1.42 20.49
C VAL A 284 3.89 0.34 21.00
N VAL A 285 5.20 0.60 20.98
CA VAL A 285 6.22 -0.32 21.49
C VAL A 285 6.73 0.17 22.86
N PRO A 286 6.80 -0.71 23.88
CA PRO A 286 7.37 -0.38 25.18
C PRO A 286 8.84 0.10 25.07
N ASP A 287 9.25 1.02 25.95
CA ASP A 287 10.62 1.56 25.96
C ASP A 287 11.72 0.49 26.10
N SER A 288 11.40 -0.67 26.70
CA SER A 288 12.32 -1.81 26.85
C SER A 288 12.63 -2.53 25.54
N GLU A 289 11.68 -2.58 24.59
CA GLU A 289 11.82 -3.26 23.29
C GLU A 289 12.13 -2.29 22.15
N ARG A 290 12.11 -0.99 22.45
CA ARG A 290 12.34 0.10 21.49
C ARG A 290 13.76 0.15 20.96
N VAL A 291 14.75 -0.34 21.72
CA VAL A 291 16.17 -0.26 21.36
C VAL A 291 16.82 -1.63 21.50
N LYS A 292 17.46 -2.09 20.42
CA LYS A 292 18.38 -3.23 20.46
C LYS A 292 19.78 -2.77 20.04
N LEU A 293 20.74 -2.95 20.94
CA LEU A 293 22.17 -2.64 20.72
C LEU A 293 22.94 -3.93 20.46
N GLU A 294 23.78 -3.92 19.43
CA GLU A 294 24.69 -5.02 19.10
C GLU A 294 26.07 -4.44 18.75
N THR A 295 27.08 -4.78 19.53
CA THR A 295 28.47 -4.36 19.24
C THR A 295 29.08 -5.31 18.21
N VAL A 296 29.49 -4.76 17.06
CA VAL A 296 30.18 -5.55 16.03
C VAL A 296 31.67 -5.66 16.38
N ASN A 297 32.29 -4.52 16.67
CA ASN A 297 33.68 -4.43 17.14
C ASN A 297 33.95 -3.08 17.83
N GLU A 298 35.22 -2.77 18.10
CA GLU A 298 35.64 -1.52 18.76
C GLU A 298 35.24 -0.24 18.00
N LEU A 299 35.06 -0.32 16.67
CA LEU A 299 34.76 0.82 15.79
C LEU A 299 33.28 0.91 15.38
N PHE A 300 32.58 -0.23 15.37
CA PHE A 300 31.23 -0.37 14.81
C PHE A 300 30.24 -0.96 15.82
N MET A 301 29.07 -0.33 15.89
CA MET A 301 27.91 -0.79 16.64
C MET A 301 26.68 -0.78 15.73
N ARG A 302 25.82 -1.79 15.83
CA ARG A 302 24.49 -1.79 15.20
C ARG A 302 23.45 -1.42 16.24
N VAL A 303 22.55 -0.54 15.85
CA VAL A 303 21.43 -0.09 16.68
C VAL A 303 20.16 -0.25 15.88
N THR A 304 19.21 -1.01 16.42
CA THR A 304 17.87 -1.14 15.85
C THR A 304 16.90 -0.40 16.74
N LEU A 305 16.18 0.55 16.17
CA LEU A 305 15.08 1.26 16.82
C LEU A 305 13.74 0.70 16.33
N THR A 306 12.89 0.30 17.26
CA THR A 306 11.58 -0.27 16.96
C THR A 306 10.49 0.70 17.39
N PHE A 307 9.63 1.12 16.47
CA PHE A 307 8.47 1.98 16.75
C PHE A 307 7.17 1.27 16.39
N GLY A 308 6.10 1.53 17.14
CA GLY A 308 4.76 1.07 16.79
C GLY A 308 4.21 1.81 15.58
N TYR A 309 3.20 1.22 14.91
CA TYR A 309 2.65 1.79 13.68
C TYR A 309 1.85 3.09 13.87
N MET A 310 1.50 3.46 15.10
CA MET A 310 0.89 4.76 15.44
C MET A 310 1.88 5.75 16.04
N GLU A 311 3.12 5.34 16.30
CA GLU A 311 4.15 6.24 16.84
C GLU A 311 4.80 7.04 15.72
N GLN A 312 4.99 8.33 15.94
CA GLN A 312 5.89 9.13 15.10
C GLN A 312 7.34 8.87 15.55
N PRO A 313 8.21 8.35 14.68
CA PRO A 313 9.59 8.06 15.06
C PRO A 313 10.36 9.34 15.43
N ASN A 314 10.84 9.39 16.67
CA ASN A 314 11.73 10.43 17.13
C ASN A 314 13.07 9.79 17.50
N ILE A 315 14.02 9.85 16.56
CA ILE A 315 15.33 9.22 16.74
C ILE A 315 16.10 9.82 17.93
N PRO A 316 16.21 11.15 18.11
CA PRO A 316 16.91 11.71 19.27
C PRO A 316 16.37 11.22 20.62
N ARG A 317 15.04 11.16 20.77
CA ARG A 317 14.38 10.68 21.99
C ARG A 317 14.60 9.18 22.21
N ALA A 318 14.51 8.38 21.15
CA ALA A 318 14.75 6.93 21.24
C ALA A 318 16.22 6.63 21.56
N LEU A 319 17.15 7.37 20.96
CA LEU A 319 18.57 7.24 21.27
C LEU A 319 18.88 7.65 22.73
N ALA A 320 18.12 8.57 23.34
CA ALA A 320 18.29 8.90 24.76
C ALA A 320 18.09 7.67 25.68
N ILE A 321 17.28 6.69 25.28
CA ILE A 321 17.11 5.42 26.01
C ILE A 321 18.40 4.59 25.98
N CYS A 322 19.18 4.66 24.89
CA CYS A 322 20.46 3.98 24.78
C CYS A 322 21.47 4.43 25.86
N ARG A 323 21.35 5.67 26.35
CA ARG A 323 22.17 6.17 27.47
C ARG A 323 21.96 5.35 28.74
N LYS A 324 20.73 4.89 28.99
CA LYS A 324 20.39 4.05 30.15
C LYS A 324 20.94 2.63 30.01
N GLN A 325 21.17 2.16 28.78
CA GLN A 325 21.76 0.84 28.48
C GLN A 325 23.30 0.86 28.37
N GLY A 326 23.95 1.94 28.81
CA GLY A 326 25.41 2.03 28.91
C GLY A 326 26.12 2.68 27.72
N TRP A 327 25.40 3.04 26.64
CA TRP A 327 25.99 3.78 25.53
C TRP A 327 25.89 5.30 25.76
N LYS A 328 26.98 5.89 26.26
CA LYS A 328 27.11 7.35 26.42
C LYS A 328 27.51 7.97 25.08
N PHE A 329 26.58 8.70 24.46
CA PHE A 329 26.83 9.55 23.31
C PHE A 329 26.24 10.94 23.56
N ASP A 330 26.89 11.96 23.01
CA ASP A 330 26.41 13.33 23.04
C ASP A 330 25.83 13.70 21.68
N ILE A 331 24.55 14.12 21.67
CA ILE A 331 23.81 14.48 20.46
C ILE A 331 24.50 15.65 19.75
N MET A 332 25.08 16.59 20.50
CA MET A 332 25.69 17.79 19.93
C MET A 332 27.01 17.52 19.22
N THR A 333 27.70 16.42 19.56
CA THR A 333 28.94 15.98 18.91
C THR A 333 28.73 14.81 17.95
N THR A 334 27.52 14.26 17.90
CA THR A 334 27.16 13.17 16.98
C THR A 334 26.74 13.72 15.63
N SER A 335 27.28 13.16 14.55
CA SER A 335 26.93 13.53 13.17
C SER A 335 26.03 12.45 12.56
N PHE A 336 24.88 12.85 12.02
CA PHE A 336 23.93 11.93 11.39
C PHE A 336 24.15 11.91 9.87
N PHE A 337 24.61 10.78 9.35
CA PHE A 337 24.83 10.58 7.93
C PHE A 337 23.61 9.88 7.32
N LEU A 338 22.94 10.60 6.42
CA LEU A 338 21.82 10.10 5.64
C LEU A 338 22.31 9.80 4.22
N SER A 339 21.98 8.62 3.71
CA SER A 339 22.18 8.31 2.31
C SER A 339 20.95 8.72 1.53
N ARG A 340 21.08 9.73 0.65
CA ARG A 340 19.99 10.10 -0.27
C ARG A 340 20.28 9.52 -1.65
N ARG A 341 19.33 8.76 -2.20
CA ARG A 341 19.44 8.22 -3.56
C ARG A 341 18.76 9.20 -4.51
N SER A 342 19.55 9.89 -5.33
CA SER A 342 19.03 10.70 -6.44
C SER A 342 18.97 9.82 -7.67
N LEU A 343 17.75 9.48 -8.08
CA LEU A 343 17.50 8.65 -9.25
C LEU A 343 17.56 9.51 -10.51
N LYS A 344 18.39 9.12 -11.49
CA LYS A 344 18.49 9.78 -12.79
C LYS A 344 18.16 8.78 -13.90
N ALA A 345 17.28 9.19 -14.83
CA ALA A 345 17.00 8.40 -16.02
C ALA A 345 18.25 8.37 -16.91
N SER A 346 18.60 7.21 -17.45
CA SER A 346 19.72 7.04 -18.36
C SER A 346 19.30 6.26 -19.60
N PRO A 347 19.55 6.76 -20.83
CA PRO A 347 19.24 6.04 -22.06
C PRO A 347 20.00 4.71 -22.21
N ASN A 348 21.10 4.52 -21.47
CA ASN A 348 21.96 3.33 -21.53
C ASN A 348 21.68 2.34 -20.39
N SER A 349 20.55 2.47 -19.71
CA SER A 349 20.23 1.71 -18.50
C SER A 349 18.84 1.07 -18.61
N GLY A 350 18.59 0.02 -17.84
CA GLY A 350 17.79 -1.13 -18.28
C GLY A 350 16.29 -0.92 -18.60
N MET A 351 15.67 0.21 -18.23
CA MET A 351 14.28 0.52 -18.55
C MET A 351 14.17 1.63 -19.60
N PRO A 352 13.07 1.69 -20.38
CA PRO A 352 12.83 2.82 -21.27
C PRO A 352 12.73 4.15 -20.50
N ILE A 353 13.23 5.24 -21.08
CA ILE A 353 13.30 6.57 -20.44
C ILE A 353 11.95 7.06 -19.91
N TRP A 354 10.85 6.77 -20.61
CA TRP A 354 9.51 7.16 -20.16
C TRP A 354 9.11 6.43 -18.86
N GLN A 355 9.52 5.16 -18.74
CA GLN A 355 9.27 4.32 -17.57
C GLN A 355 10.17 4.75 -16.41
N ASP A 356 11.41 5.14 -16.68
CA ASP A 356 12.29 5.75 -15.67
C ASP A 356 11.70 7.04 -15.11
N ARG A 357 11.21 7.94 -15.97
CA ARG A 357 10.60 9.21 -15.53
C ARG A 357 9.39 8.95 -14.64
N LEU A 358 8.54 7.99 -15.01
CA LEU A 358 7.39 7.59 -14.21
C LEU A 358 7.84 6.99 -12.86
N PHE A 359 8.80 6.06 -12.86
CA PHE A 359 9.35 5.48 -11.64
C PHE A 359 9.98 6.53 -10.72
N ILE A 360 10.75 7.46 -11.27
CA ILE A 360 11.35 8.58 -10.53
C ILE A 360 10.27 9.48 -9.94
N GLY A 361 9.19 9.77 -10.67
CA GLY A 361 8.05 10.53 -10.17
C GLY A 361 7.35 9.83 -8.99
N LEU A 362 7.13 8.52 -9.10
CA LEU A 362 6.55 7.68 -8.04
C LEU A 362 7.47 7.61 -6.81
N ALA A 363 8.78 7.49 -7.02
CA ALA A 363 9.77 7.43 -5.95
C ALA A 363 9.91 8.77 -5.20
N LYS A 364 9.83 9.90 -5.92
CA LYS A 364 9.86 11.25 -5.31
C LYS A 364 8.62 11.54 -4.47
N THR A 365 7.50 10.91 -4.79
CA THR A 365 6.27 11.04 -4.02
C THR A 365 6.22 10.08 -2.83
N ALA A 366 7.17 9.16 -2.66
CA ALA A 366 7.31 8.44 -1.40
C ALA A 366 7.80 9.40 -0.30
N ALA A 367 7.26 9.28 0.92
CA ALA A 367 7.54 10.21 2.02
C ALA A 367 9.06 10.40 2.27
N ASP A 368 9.49 11.64 2.46
CA ASP A 368 10.89 11.98 2.70
C ASP A 368 11.32 11.48 4.09
N ALA A 369 12.42 10.73 4.15
CA ALA A 369 12.88 10.07 5.37
C ALA A 369 13.33 11.07 6.44
N THR A 370 13.90 12.22 6.04
CA THR A 370 14.52 13.18 6.96
C THR A 370 13.50 13.89 7.84
N GLU A 371 12.33 14.25 7.27
CA GLU A 371 11.23 14.90 7.99
C GLU A 371 10.49 13.90 8.89
N TYR A 372 10.36 12.65 8.43
CA TYR A 372 9.70 11.58 9.17
C TYR A 372 10.41 11.18 10.47
N PHE A 373 11.75 11.26 10.52
CA PHE A 373 12.55 10.81 11.67
C PHE A 373 12.92 11.91 12.70
N GLN A 374 12.46 13.15 12.48
CA GLN A 374 12.67 14.31 13.36
C GLN A 374 14.15 14.53 13.78
N ILE A 375 15.08 14.37 12.82
CA ILE A 375 16.51 14.53 13.09
C ILE A 375 16.87 16.03 13.11
N PRO A 376 17.68 16.53 14.06
CA PRO A 376 18.06 17.94 14.13
C PRO A 376 18.79 18.40 12.86
N THR A 377 18.23 19.40 12.16
CA THR A 377 18.70 19.88 10.84
C THR A 377 20.16 20.34 10.84
N GLY A 378 20.67 20.90 11.94
CA GLY A 378 22.06 21.37 12.05
C GLY A 378 23.13 20.28 12.20
N ARG A 379 22.75 19.00 12.29
CA ARG A 379 23.68 17.85 12.50
C ARG A 379 23.54 16.76 11.45
N VAL A 380 22.74 17.01 10.42
CA VAL A 380 22.49 16.08 9.32
C VAL A 380 23.48 16.35 8.19
N VAL A 381 24.17 15.31 7.76
CA VAL A 381 24.98 15.30 6.53
C VAL A 381 24.32 14.36 5.55
N GLU A 382 23.71 14.91 4.50
CA GLU A 382 23.16 14.13 3.40
C GLU A 382 24.25 13.83 2.37
N ILE A 383 24.62 12.55 2.23
CA ILE A 383 25.51 12.08 1.17
C ILE A 383 24.64 11.54 0.05
N GLY A 384 24.48 12.36 -0.98
CA GLY A 384 23.73 12.03 -2.19
C GLY A 384 24.53 11.10 -3.10
N THR A 385 23.93 9.97 -3.50
CA THR A 385 24.45 9.13 -4.59
C THR A 385 23.53 9.26 -5.79
N GLN A 386 24.11 9.51 -6.97
CA GLN A 386 23.36 9.49 -8.22
C GLN A 386 23.34 8.07 -8.75
N VAL A 387 22.16 7.47 -8.76
CA VAL A 387 21.95 6.15 -9.34
C VAL A 387 21.28 6.37 -10.69
N ALA A 388 22.00 6.09 -11.76
CA ALA A 388 21.42 5.98 -13.08
C ALA A 388 20.52 4.73 -13.09
N ILE A 389 19.23 4.91 -13.37
CA ILE A 389 18.29 3.81 -13.60
C ILE A 389 18.14 3.57 -15.09
#